data_AF-A0A1D9CVW6-F1
#
_entry.id   AF-A0A1D9CVW6-F1
#
_cell.length_a   1.000
_cell.length_b   1.000
_cell.length_c   1.000
_cell.angle_alpha   90.00
_cell.angle_beta   90.00
_cell.angle_gamma   90.00
#
_symmetry.space_group_name_H-M   'P 1'
#
loop_
_entity.id
_entity.type
_entity.pdbx_description
1 polymer ?
#
loop_
_entity_poly.entity_id
_entity_poly.type
_entity_poly.pdbx_seq_one_letter_code
_entity_poly.pdbx_strand_id
1 'polypeptide(L)'
;MERLSQIDSPNTAIGANSSVAKQQGGDASAHHNATDKKQPYISHQSDSHGHIHYSDDENAMWQALLTRQAEQIPNRACPAYLEGLTKLNLPTTHIPQLHDIDEVLQATTGWQTAAVPALISFGKFFKLLANKSFPVATFIRRFEDMDYIEEPDIFHEIVGHCPLLTHPAFAAFNETYGKLGLSATKEERWFLARLYWFTIEFGLVGSQPKDRRIYGGGILSSPSETIYALDQTSYAQPETQIQPKPTQQPEHRAFDLLDVLRTPYRIDQIQPIYYVIDELDTLFDIVDSDIMGTVKQAMSLGLFEPTYPEKSH
;
A
#
# COMPACT_ATOMS: atom_id res chain seq x y z
N MET A 1 -4.64 6.69 0.87
CA MET A 1 -3.85 7.94 0.84
C MET A 1 -4.43 8.87 -0.23
N GLU A 2 -4.68 10.16 0.01
CA GLU A 2 -5.02 11.09 -1.08
C GLU A 2 -4.03 10.90 -2.24
N ARG A 3 -4.55 10.61 -3.44
CA ARG A 3 -3.70 10.39 -4.60
C ARG A 3 -2.93 11.66 -4.90
N LEU A 4 -1.62 11.53 -4.81
CA LEU A 4 -0.68 12.31 -5.57
C LEU A 4 -0.69 11.75 -7.01
N SER A 5 -1.82 11.91 -7.70
CA SER A 5 -1.93 11.62 -9.13
C SER A 5 -1.10 12.65 -9.89
N GLN A 6 -0.26 12.19 -10.80
CA GLN A 6 0.38 13.04 -11.81
C GLN A 6 -0.71 13.85 -12.54
N ILE A 7 -0.81 15.13 -12.20
CA ILE A 7 -1.48 16.12 -13.03
C ILE A 7 -0.50 17.29 -13.07
N ASP A 8 0.06 17.53 -14.26
CA ASP A 8 0.77 18.75 -14.55
C ASP A 8 -0.16 19.95 -14.33
N SER A 9 0.36 20.94 -13.59
CA SER A 9 -0.12 22.32 -13.44
C SER A 9 -1.18 22.67 -12.36
N PRO A 10 -1.16 23.92 -11.82
CA PRO A 10 -1.82 24.32 -10.58
C PRO A 10 -3.19 24.96 -10.82
N ASN A 11 -4.09 24.84 -9.82
CA ASN A 11 -5.52 25.16 -9.80
C ASN A 11 -6.37 23.94 -10.21
N THR A 12 -7.33 23.44 -9.42
CA THR A 12 -8.34 24.17 -8.66
C THR A 12 -9.01 23.18 -7.69
N ALA A 13 -9.28 23.58 -6.46
CA ALA A 13 -10.28 22.94 -5.61
C ALA A 13 -11.59 23.72 -5.76
N ILE A 14 -12.67 23.12 -6.28
CA ILE A 14 -14.04 23.61 -6.03
C ILE A 14 -14.99 22.41 -6.01
N GLY A 15 -15.53 22.13 -4.82
CA GLY A 15 -16.85 21.54 -4.68
C GLY A 15 -17.94 22.62 -4.71
N ALA A 16 -19.16 22.17 -4.97
CA ALA A 16 -20.45 22.87 -4.96
C ALA A 16 -20.99 23.35 -6.32
N ASN A 17 -22.19 22.84 -6.64
CA ASN A 17 -23.35 23.62 -7.09
C ASN A 17 -24.57 22.70 -6.98
N SER A 18 -25.48 22.91 -6.02
CA SER A 18 -26.54 23.94 -5.97
C SER A 18 -27.74 23.60 -6.85
N SER A 19 -28.85 23.35 -6.15
CA SER A 19 -30.22 23.19 -6.60
C SER A 19 -30.74 24.30 -7.52
N VAL A 20 -31.44 23.93 -8.61
CA VAL A 20 -32.49 24.75 -9.23
C VAL A 20 -33.62 23.83 -9.73
N ALA A 21 -34.86 24.24 -9.50
CA ALA A 21 -36.09 23.48 -9.79
C ALA A 21 -36.85 23.99 -11.04
N LYS A 22 -37.78 23.14 -11.51
CA LYS A 22 -38.87 23.28 -12.53
C LYS A 22 -38.46 23.02 -14.00
N GLN A 23 -39.25 22.36 -14.86
CA GLN A 23 -40.68 22.00 -14.88
C GLN A 23 -40.96 20.84 -15.88
N GLN A 24 -42.19 20.31 -15.82
CA GLN A 24 -42.77 19.09 -16.43
C GLN A 24 -42.76 18.96 -17.97
N GLY A 25 -42.77 17.70 -18.44
CA GLY A 25 -43.22 17.26 -19.76
C GLY A 25 -43.05 15.74 -19.91
N GLY A 26 -44.14 15.00 -20.09
CA GLY A 26 -44.15 13.53 -20.12
C GLY A 26 -43.83 12.92 -21.49
N ASP A 27 -43.39 11.67 -21.46
CA ASP A 27 -43.96 10.48 -22.13
C ASP A 27 -42.88 9.43 -22.43
N ALA A 28 -43.32 8.17 -22.51
CA ALA A 28 -42.57 6.94 -22.30
C ALA A 28 -41.31 6.69 -23.15
N SER A 29 -40.20 6.36 -22.48
CA SER A 29 -39.28 5.23 -22.76
C SER A 29 -38.04 5.38 -21.87
N ALA A 30 -38.08 4.77 -20.69
CA ALA A 30 -36.96 4.84 -19.74
C ALA A 30 -35.83 3.92 -20.21
N HIS A 31 -34.90 4.54 -20.92
CA HIS A 31 -33.54 4.09 -21.17
C HIS A 31 -32.91 3.47 -19.91
N HIS A 32 -32.47 2.21 -20.02
CA HIS A 32 -31.37 1.70 -19.19
C HIS A 32 -30.10 2.44 -19.58
N ASN A 33 -29.76 3.48 -18.83
CA ASN A 33 -28.40 4.01 -18.72
C ASN A 33 -28.27 4.78 -17.40
N ALA A 34 -28.37 4.03 -16.30
CA ALA A 34 -27.70 4.44 -15.08
C ALA A 34 -26.32 3.80 -15.15
N THR A 35 -25.28 4.61 -15.30
CA THR A 35 -23.92 4.18 -15.02
C THR A 35 -23.89 3.78 -13.55
N ASP A 36 -23.87 2.47 -13.29
CA ASP A 36 -23.80 1.90 -11.95
C ASP A 36 -22.44 2.28 -11.35
N LYS A 37 -22.37 3.45 -10.71
CA LYS A 37 -21.20 3.86 -9.95
C LYS A 37 -21.18 2.98 -8.70
N LYS A 38 -20.18 2.08 -8.62
CA LYS A 38 -19.92 1.28 -7.42
C LYS A 38 -19.96 2.18 -6.18
N GLN A 39 -20.63 1.71 -5.13
CA GLN A 39 -20.71 2.43 -3.87
C GLN A 39 -19.30 2.60 -3.29
N PRO A 40 -18.96 3.80 -2.77
CA PRO A 40 -17.66 4.03 -2.18
C PRO A 40 -17.46 3.16 -0.94
N TYR A 41 -16.20 2.80 -0.68
CA TYR A 41 -15.82 2.14 0.57
C TYR A 41 -15.87 3.13 1.74
N ILE A 42 -16.44 2.67 2.86
CA ILE A 42 -16.62 3.49 4.06
C ILE A 42 -16.01 2.74 5.24
N SER A 43 -15.01 3.34 5.88
CA SER A 43 -14.40 2.84 7.10
C SER A 43 -15.38 2.84 8.26
N HIS A 44 -15.46 1.71 8.96
CA HIS A 44 -16.25 1.55 10.17
C HIS A 44 -15.71 2.45 11.28
N GLN A 45 -16.62 3.01 12.08
CA GLN A 45 -16.25 3.67 13.33
C GLN A 45 -16.38 2.67 14.47
N SER A 46 -15.48 2.76 15.45
CA SER A 46 -15.62 1.99 16.67
C SER A 46 -16.80 2.50 17.51
N ASP A 47 -17.37 1.61 18.32
CA ASP A 47 -18.35 1.97 19.33
C ASP A 47 -17.70 2.64 20.56
N SER A 48 -18.50 2.93 21.59
CA SER A 48 -18.03 3.56 22.82
C SER A 48 -16.99 2.76 23.60
N HIS A 49 -16.83 1.46 23.31
CA HIS A 49 -15.86 0.57 23.92
C HIS A 49 -14.64 0.33 23.03
N GLY A 50 -14.55 1.01 21.87
CA GLY A 50 -13.46 0.83 20.92
C GLY A 50 -13.62 -0.39 20.02
N HIS A 51 -14.77 -1.08 20.05
CA HIS A 51 -15.02 -2.25 19.23
C HIS A 51 -15.56 -1.85 17.85
N ILE A 52 -15.01 -2.45 16.79
CA ILE A 52 -15.45 -2.26 15.41
C ILE A 52 -16.33 -3.43 14.99
N HIS A 53 -17.54 -3.13 14.53
CA HIS A 53 -18.53 -4.13 14.13
C HIS A 53 -18.41 -4.43 12.65
N TYR A 54 -17.85 -5.59 12.31
CA TYR A 54 -17.82 -6.13 10.95
C TYR A 54 -18.93 -7.15 10.75
N SER A 55 -19.54 -7.13 9.58
CA SER A 55 -20.58 -8.08 9.18
C SER A 55 -20.02 -9.48 8.85
N ASP A 56 -20.91 -10.47 8.76
CA ASP A 56 -20.54 -11.84 8.38
C ASP A 56 -19.90 -11.90 6.99
N ASP A 57 -20.38 -11.09 6.03
CA ASP A 57 -19.81 -11.02 4.68
C ASP A 57 -18.38 -10.45 4.67
N GLU A 58 -18.10 -9.46 5.52
CA GLU A 58 -16.77 -8.88 5.68
C GLU A 58 -15.80 -9.86 6.34
N ASN A 59 -16.25 -10.59 7.35
CA ASN A 59 -15.47 -11.66 7.97
C ASN A 59 -15.21 -12.82 7.00
N ALA A 60 -16.18 -13.16 6.15
CA ALA A 60 -16.02 -14.17 5.10
C ALA A 60 -14.99 -13.74 4.05
N MET A 61 -14.99 -12.45 3.64
CA MET A 61 -13.97 -11.90 2.76
C MET A 61 -12.58 -12.00 3.39
N TRP A 62 -12.43 -11.58 4.65
CA TRP A 62 -11.16 -11.68 5.37
C TRP A 62 -10.62 -13.11 5.39
N GLN A 63 -11.47 -14.07 5.74
CA GLN A 63 -11.12 -15.49 5.73
C GLN A 63 -10.68 -15.96 4.34
N ALA A 64 -11.40 -15.56 3.27
CA ALA A 64 -11.06 -15.92 1.90
C ALA A 64 -9.69 -15.37 1.47
N LEU A 65 -9.40 -14.11 1.80
CA LEU A 65 -8.11 -13.48 1.50
C LEU A 65 -6.97 -14.13 2.29
N LEU A 66 -7.12 -14.35 3.60
CA LEU A 66 -6.11 -15.04 4.41
C LEU A 66 -5.85 -16.47 3.92
N THR A 67 -6.90 -17.23 3.59
CA THR A 67 -6.76 -18.60 3.07
C THR A 67 -5.94 -18.62 1.79
N ARG A 68 -6.27 -17.75 0.83
CA ARG A 68 -5.52 -17.62 -0.42
C ARG A 68 -4.06 -17.21 -0.17
N GLN A 69 -3.85 -16.25 0.72
CA GLN A 69 -2.52 -15.70 0.99
C GLN A 69 -1.61 -16.72 1.70
N ALA A 70 -2.16 -17.56 2.58
CA ALA A 70 -1.43 -18.64 3.25
C ALA A 70 -0.85 -19.69 2.28
N GLU A 71 -1.46 -19.89 1.11
CA GLU A 71 -0.94 -20.78 0.06
C GLU A 71 0.21 -20.14 -0.75
N GLN A 72 0.26 -18.80 -0.80
CA GLN A 72 1.17 -18.06 -1.68
C GLN A 72 2.42 -17.54 -0.97
N ILE A 73 2.31 -17.15 0.30
CA ILE A 73 3.43 -16.64 1.10
C ILE A 73 4.60 -17.64 1.28
N PRO A 74 4.38 -18.97 1.47
CA PRO A 74 5.48 -19.90 1.73
C PRO A 74 6.55 -19.86 0.63
N ASN A 75 7.81 -19.79 1.05
CA ASN A 75 8.99 -19.62 0.18
C ASN A 75 9.07 -18.30 -0.61
N ARG A 76 8.14 -17.35 -0.39
CA ARG A 76 8.14 -16.04 -1.04
C ARG A 76 8.34 -14.89 -0.06
N ALA A 77 7.66 -14.87 1.08
CA ALA A 77 7.84 -13.84 2.10
C ALA A 77 9.16 -14.01 2.87
N CYS A 78 9.69 -12.89 3.39
CA CYS A 78 10.92 -12.92 4.17
C CYS A 78 10.70 -13.55 5.55
N PRO A 79 11.75 -14.12 6.19
CA PRO A 79 11.60 -14.77 7.50
C PRO A 79 11.04 -13.85 8.59
N ALA A 80 11.45 -12.58 8.61
CA ALA A 80 10.97 -11.59 9.58
C ALA A 80 9.45 -11.35 9.48
N TYR A 81 8.91 -11.35 8.26
CA TYR A 81 7.47 -11.26 8.04
C TYR A 81 6.73 -12.47 8.63
N LEU A 82 7.24 -13.69 8.40
CA LEU A 82 6.64 -14.92 8.92
C LEU A 82 6.68 -14.99 10.46
N GLU A 83 7.78 -14.53 11.05
CA GLU A 83 7.90 -14.38 12.51
C GLU A 83 6.88 -13.37 13.04
N GLY A 84 6.76 -12.22 12.38
CA GLY A 84 5.76 -11.19 12.70
C GLY A 84 4.34 -11.72 12.62
N LEU A 85 3.99 -12.46 11.57
CA LEU A 85 2.67 -13.06 11.40
C LEU A 85 2.36 -14.06 12.52
N THR A 86 3.37 -14.83 12.94
CA THR A 86 3.27 -15.75 14.08
C THR A 86 3.04 -15.01 15.39
N LYS A 87 3.72 -13.88 15.62
CA LYS A 87 3.54 -13.03 16.81
C LYS A 87 2.15 -12.40 16.86
N LEU A 88 1.66 -11.89 15.72
CA LEU A 88 0.34 -11.26 15.64
C LEU A 88 -0.79 -12.27 15.82
N ASN A 89 -0.57 -13.54 15.50
CA ASN A 89 -1.54 -14.64 15.69
C ASN A 89 -2.95 -14.26 15.19
N LEU A 90 -3.02 -13.78 13.95
CA LEU A 90 -4.24 -13.22 13.39
C LEU A 90 -5.39 -14.26 13.36
N PRO A 91 -6.62 -13.86 13.71
CA PRO A 91 -7.79 -14.71 13.56
C PRO A 91 -8.01 -15.08 12.09
N THR A 92 -8.28 -16.35 11.82
CA THR A 92 -8.45 -16.87 10.46
C THR A 92 -9.89 -16.78 9.94
N THR A 93 -10.86 -16.51 10.83
CA THR A 93 -12.31 -16.57 10.51
C THR A 93 -13.02 -15.23 10.61
N HIS A 94 -12.35 -14.19 11.11
CA HIS A 94 -12.93 -12.85 11.28
C HIS A 94 -11.84 -11.80 11.28
N ILE A 95 -12.23 -10.56 10.97
CA ILE A 95 -11.32 -9.40 11.00
C ILE A 95 -10.91 -9.13 12.45
N PRO A 96 -9.60 -8.99 12.76
CA PRO A 96 -9.14 -8.70 14.12
C PRO A 96 -9.59 -7.32 14.60
N GLN A 97 -9.70 -7.17 15.92
CA GLN A 97 -9.80 -5.83 16.49
C GLN A 97 -8.41 -5.19 16.53
N LEU A 98 -8.36 -3.88 16.37
CA LEU A 98 -7.09 -3.15 16.34
C LEU A 98 -6.30 -3.28 17.64
N HIS A 99 -6.98 -3.30 18.79
CA HIS A 99 -6.32 -3.43 20.09
C HIS A 99 -5.55 -4.76 20.26
N ASP A 100 -6.04 -5.85 19.68
CA ASP A 100 -5.35 -7.15 19.71
C ASP A 100 -3.98 -7.07 18.99
N ILE A 101 -3.93 -6.31 17.90
CA ILE A 101 -2.70 -6.06 17.14
C ILE A 101 -1.79 -5.10 17.92
N ASP A 102 -2.38 -4.05 18.51
CA ASP A 102 -1.65 -3.02 19.25
C ASP A 102 -0.90 -3.58 20.45
N GLU A 103 -1.47 -4.54 21.18
CA GLU A 103 -0.78 -5.21 22.29
C GLU A 103 0.56 -5.81 21.87
N VAL A 104 0.60 -6.48 20.71
CA VAL A 104 1.81 -7.09 20.16
C VAL A 104 2.78 -6.04 19.61
N LEU A 105 2.28 -5.05 18.87
CA LEU A 105 3.11 -3.99 18.30
C LEU A 105 3.76 -3.12 19.40
N GLN A 106 3.03 -2.82 20.47
CA GLN A 106 3.55 -2.05 21.59
C GLN A 106 4.64 -2.82 22.33
N ALA A 107 4.44 -4.12 22.56
CA ALA A 107 5.41 -4.97 23.23
C ALA A 107 6.70 -5.20 22.42
N THR A 108 6.63 -5.15 21.09
CA THR A 108 7.77 -5.43 20.20
C THR A 108 8.56 -4.19 19.81
N THR A 109 7.90 -3.13 19.36
CA THR A 109 8.57 -1.94 18.79
C THR A 109 8.01 -0.61 19.31
N GLY A 110 7.01 -0.67 20.20
CA GLY A 110 6.31 0.51 20.70
C GLY A 110 5.38 1.15 19.66
N TRP A 111 5.03 0.41 18.61
CA TRP A 111 4.06 0.82 17.61
C TRP A 111 2.64 0.46 18.02
N GLN A 112 1.67 1.12 17.40
CA GLN A 112 0.26 0.79 17.47
C GLN A 112 -0.41 1.13 16.14
N THR A 113 -1.63 0.69 15.94
CA THR A 113 -2.48 1.06 14.83
C THR A 113 -3.27 2.33 15.14
N ALA A 114 -3.79 2.98 14.11
CA ALA A 114 -4.70 4.11 14.23
C ALA A 114 -5.81 3.98 13.20
N ALA A 115 -7.05 3.78 13.66
CA ALA A 115 -8.22 3.75 12.79
C ALA A 115 -8.34 5.06 12.01
N VAL A 116 -8.44 4.96 10.69
CA VAL A 116 -8.59 6.12 9.80
C VAL A 116 -9.72 5.87 8.78
N PRO A 117 -10.31 6.96 8.24
CA PRO A 117 -11.14 6.83 7.04
C PRO A 117 -10.30 6.30 5.86
N ALA A 118 -10.97 5.82 4.82
CA ALA A 118 -10.35 5.27 3.61
C ALA A 118 -9.26 6.18 3.00
N LEU A 119 -9.42 7.50 3.13
CA LEU A 119 -8.43 8.49 2.69
C LEU A 119 -8.10 9.48 3.81
N ILE A 120 -6.80 9.71 4.00
CA ILE A 120 -6.27 10.78 4.87
C ILE A 120 -5.25 11.62 4.09
N SER A 121 -5.08 12.86 4.54
CA SER A 121 -4.07 13.77 3.99
C SER A 121 -2.65 13.32 4.38
N PHE A 122 -1.67 13.69 3.55
CA PHE A 122 -0.25 13.42 3.82
C PHE A 122 0.22 13.91 5.18
N GLY A 123 -0.20 15.12 5.57
CA GLY A 123 0.17 15.68 6.88
C GLY A 123 -0.30 14.80 8.04
N LYS A 124 -1.52 14.24 7.94
CA LYS A 124 -2.04 13.30 8.94
C LYS A 124 -1.27 11.96 8.90
N PHE A 125 -1.03 11.42 7.71
CA PHE A 125 -0.27 10.18 7.52
C PHE A 125 1.12 10.29 8.17
N PHE A 126 1.92 11.29 7.78
CA PHE A 126 3.26 11.51 8.33
C PHE A 126 3.24 11.74 9.84
N LYS A 127 2.25 12.47 10.36
CA LYS A 127 2.09 12.67 11.80
C LYS A 127 1.86 11.36 12.54
N LEU A 128 1.04 10.47 12.00
CA LEU A 128 0.77 9.18 12.63
C LEU A 128 2.05 8.33 12.68
N LEU A 129 2.75 8.17 11.55
CA LEU A 129 3.99 7.41 11.48
C LEU A 129 5.08 7.98 12.40
N ALA A 130 5.24 9.31 12.44
CA ALA A 130 6.22 9.98 13.30
C ALA A 130 5.97 9.73 14.80
N ASN A 131 4.74 9.37 15.17
CA ASN A 131 4.32 9.02 16.52
C ASN A 131 4.07 7.51 16.67
N LYS A 132 4.73 6.68 15.86
CA LYS A 132 4.64 5.21 15.89
C LYS A 132 3.20 4.67 15.83
N SER A 133 2.34 5.36 15.08
CA SER A 133 0.95 4.98 14.88
C SER A 133 0.75 4.66 13.40
N PHE A 134 0.47 3.40 13.05
CA PHE A 134 0.27 2.97 11.67
C PHE A 134 -1.22 3.15 11.28
N PRO A 135 -1.53 3.97 10.26
CA PRO A 135 -2.91 4.21 9.86
C PRO A 135 -3.53 2.93 9.27
N VAL A 136 -4.70 2.54 9.78
CA VAL A 136 -5.46 1.40 9.27
C VAL A 136 -6.85 1.85 8.83
N ALA A 137 -7.15 1.73 7.54
CA ALA A 137 -8.51 1.94 7.04
C ALA A 137 -9.40 0.78 7.50
N THR A 138 -10.45 1.09 8.26
CA THR A 138 -11.30 0.07 8.91
C THR A 138 -12.45 -0.38 8.00
N PHE A 139 -12.17 -0.68 6.73
CA PHE A 139 -13.10 -1.33 5.82
C PHE A 139 -12.38 -2.49 5.12
N ILE A 140 -13.11 -3.47 4.60
CA ILE A 140 -12.56 -4.53 3.76
C ILE A 140 -13.15 -4.47 2.35
N ARG A 141 -12.37 -4.85 1.34
CA ARG A 141 -12.85 -4.92 -0.06
C ARG A 141 -14.03 -5.90 -0.21
N ARG A 142 -14.84 -5.72 -1.26
CA ARG A 142 -15.93 -6.65 -1.61
C ARG A 142 -15.42 -7.84 -2.42
N PHE A 143 -16.19 -8.93 -2.49
CA PHE A 143 -15.85 -10.12 -3.30
C PHE A 143 -15.64 -9.83 -4.79
N GLU A 144 -16.38 -8.89 -5.35
CA GLU A 144 -16.17 -8.42 -6.73
C GLU A 144 -14.83 -7.71 -6.94
N ASP A 145 -14.19 -7.23 -5.87
CA ASP A 145 -12.92 -6.49 -5.86
C ASP A 145 -11.80 -7.34 -5.20
N MET A 146 -12.01 -8.65 -5.03
CA MET A 146 -11.09 -9.56 -4.32
C MET A 146 -9.67 -9.58 -4.93
N ASP A 147 -9.58 -9.45 -6.25
CA ASP A 147 -8.30 -9.49 -6.96
C ASP A 147 -7.59 -8.15 -7.01
N TYR A 148 -8.34 -7.04 -6.96
CA TYR A 148 -7.78 -5.70 -6.98
C TYR A 148 -8.78 -4.68 -6.45
N ILE A 149 -8.27 -3.81 -5.59
CA ILE A 149 -8.90 -2.57 -5.15
C ILE A 149 -7.84 -1.47 -5.22
N GLU A 150 -8.27 -0.27 -5.55
CA GLU A 150 -7.36 0.87 -5.65
C GLU A 150 -7.06 1.51 -4.28
N GLU A 151 -8.06 1.54 -3.39
CA GLU A 151 -7.87 1.98 -2.01
C GLU A 151 -7.28 0.87 -1.14
N PRO A 152 -6.27 1.16 -0.29
CA PRO A 152 -5.81 0.19 0.69
C PRO A 152 -6.91 -0.06 1.73
N ASP A 153 -7.22 -1.34 1.95
CA ASP A 153 -8.22 -1.81 2.90
C ASP A 153 -7.55 -2.43 4.13
N ILE A 154 -8.35 -2.83 5.12
CA ILE A 154 -7.84 -3.39 6.38
C ILE A 154 -6.96 -4.63 6.18
N PHE A 155 -7.22 -5.42 5.13
CA PHE A 155 -6.40 -6.58 4.82
C PHE A 155 -5.00 -6.16 4.35
N HIS A 156 -4.91 -5.18 3.46
CA HIS A 156 -3.62 -4.61 3.05
C HIS A 156 -2.83 -4.09 4.24
N GLU A 157 -3.46 -3.31 5.11
CA GLU A 157 -2.76 -2.69 6.25
C GLU A 157 -2.32 -3.71 7.30
N ILE A 158 -3.22 -4.62 7.69
CA ILE A 158 -2.93 -5.59 8.75
C ILE A 158 -2.05 -6.72 8.23
N VAL A 159 -2.38 -7.35 7.11
CA VAL A 159 -1.64 -8.52 6.61
C VAL A 159 -0.40 -8.11 5.84
N GLY A 160 -0.42 -6.98 5.12
CA GLY A 160 0.73 -6.50 4.36
C GLY A 160 1.82 -5.89 5.24
N HIS A 161 1.45 -5.03 6.20
CA HIS A 161 2.43 -4.18 6.90
C HIS A 161 2.65 -4.55 8.37
N CYS A 162 1.59 -4.83 9.14
CA CYS A 162 1.70 -5.01 10.59
C CYS A 162 2.67 -6.12 11.03
N PRO A 163 2.80 -7.29 10.36
CA PRO A 163 3.80 -8.29 10.71
C PRO A 163 5.22 -7.72 10.79
N LEU A 164 5.61 -6.89 9.81
CA LEU A 164 6.95 -6.32 9.76
C LEU A 164 7.13 -5.13 10.71
N LEU A 165 6.06 -4.48 11.18
CA LEU A 165 6.15 -3.50 12.27
C LEU A 165 6.62 -4.13 13.59
N THR A 166 6.61 -5.46 13.73
CA THR A 166 7.25 -6.16 14.86
C THR A 166 8.78 -6.21 14.75
N HIS A 167 9.35 -5.85 13.60
CA HIS A 167 10.79 -5.84 13.35
C HIS A 167 11.39 -4.45 13.57
N PRO A 168 12.44 -4.30 14.40
CA PRO A 168 13.01 -2.99 14.76
C PRO A 168 13.43 -2.11 13.57
N ALA A 169 14.10 -2.68 12.55
CA ALA A 169 14.56 -1.90 11.39
C ALA A 169 13.41 -1.31 10.57
N PHE A 170 12.36 -2.11 10.32
CA PHE A 170 11.18 -1.70 9.56
C PHE A 170 10.35 -0.66 10.34
N ALA A 171 10.22 -0.87 11.66
CA ALA A 171 9.61 0.08 12.57
C ALA A 171 10.36 1.43 12.61
N ALA A 172 11.69 1.41 12.73
CA ALA A 172 12.52 2.63 12.74
C ALA A 172 12.46 3.39 11.41
N PHE A 173 12.42 2.66 10.29
CA PHE A 173 12.24 3.25 8.96
C PHE A 173 10.93 4.02 8.86
N ASN A 174 9.80 3.39 9.22
CA ASN A 174 8.49 4.04 9.15
C ASN A 174 8.41 5.28 10.05
N GLU A 175 9.00 5.23 11.25
CA GLU A 175 9.03 6.37 12.18
C GLU A 175 9.82 7.54 11.59
N THR A 176 11.02 7.25 11.08
CA THR A 176 11.91 8.23 10.46
C THR A 176 11.25 8.85 9.22
N TYR A 177 10.66 8.01 8.37
CA TYR A 177 9.90 8.45 7.21
C TYR A 177 8.78 9.43 7.59
N GLY A 178 8.02 9.13 8.64
CA GLY A 178 7.01 10.03 9.20
C GLY A 178 7.59 11.39 9.61
N LYS A 179 8.70 11.38 10.35
CA LYS A 179 9.38 12.61 10.84
C LYS A 179 9.90 13.47 9.68
N LEU A 180 10.52 12.85 8.67
CA LEU A 180 11.01 13.55 7.48
C LEU A 180 9.86 14.17 6.70
N GLY A 181 8.78 13.42 6.44
CA GLY A 181 7.63 13.91 5.69
C GLY A 181 6.88 15.07 6.34
N LEU A 182 6.88 15.17 7.68
CA LEU A 182 6.35 16.33 8.40
C LEU A 182 7.12 17.62 8.09
N SER A 183 8.44 17.52 7.98
CA SER A 183 9.34 18.66 7.77
C SER A 183 9.56 18.98 6.29
N ALA A 184 9.21 18.05 5.40
CA ALA A 184 9.40 18.16 3.96
C ALA A 184 8.38 19.10 3.29
N THR A 185 8.86 19.80 2.25
CA THR A 185 8.06 20.53 1.27
C THR A 185 7.18 19.59 0.45
N LYS A 186 6.24 20.16 -0.33
CA LYS A 186 5.37 19.36 -1.20
C LYS A 186 6.21 18.60 -2.24
N GLU A 187 7.23 19.25 -2.79
CA GLU A 187 8.13 18.72 -3.82
C GLU A 187 8.96 17.56 -3.27
N GLU A 188 9.57 17.73 -2.09
CA GLU A 188 10.36 16.68 -1.42
C GLU A 188 9.50 15.45 -1.06
N ARG A 189 8.23 15.65 -0.68
CA ARG A 189 7.31 14.55 -0.37
C ARG A 189 7.08 13.59 -1.53
N TRP A 190 7.19 14.05 -2.78
CA TRP A 190 7.12 13.16 -3.95
C TRP A 190 8.30 12.22 -4.06
N PHE A 191 9.48 12.68 -3.67
CA PHE A 191 10.69 11.85 -3.64
C PHE A 191 10.64 10.88 -2.47
N LEU A 192 10.20 11.34 -1.29
CA LEU A 192 9.93 10.46 -0.15
C LEU A 192 8.90 9.37 -0.52
N ALA A 193 7.82 9.70 -1.25
CA ALA A 193 6.84 8.71 -1.69
C ALA A 193 7.45 7.59 -2.56
N ARG A 194 8.45 7.90 -3.42
CA ARG A 194 9.18 6.86 -4.17
C ARG A 194 10.01 5.97 -3.26
N LEU A 195 10.69 6.56 -2.28
CA LEU A 195 11.43 5.79 -1.28
C LEU A 195 10.49 4.82 -0.55
N TYR A 196 9.33 5.28 -0.09
CA TYR A 196 8.33 4.43 0.56
C TYR A 196 7.80 3.33 -0.39
N TRP A 197 7.52 3.69 -1.64
CA TRP A 197 7.03 2.78 -2.66
C TRP A 197 7.99 1.62 -2.93
N PHE A 198 9.25 1.92 -3.22
CA PHE A 198 10.26 0.91 -3.54
C PHE A 198 10.86 0.21 -2.32
N THR A 199 10.39 0.53 -1.12
CA THR A 199 10.77 -0.17 0.11
C THR A 199 9.55 -0.81 0.77
N ILE A 200 8.79 -0.05 1.54
CA ILE A 200 7.68 -0.53 2.36
C ILE A 200 6.55 -1.16 1.54
N GLU A 201 6.29 -0.67 0.32
CA GLU A 201 5.21 -1.22 -0.51
C GLU A 201 5.67 -2.36 -1.43
N PHE A 202 6.80 -2.18 -2.13
CA PHE A 202 7.28 -3.09 -3.19
C PHE A 202 8.74 -3.53 -3.03
N GLY A 203 9.25 -3.55 -1.80
CA GLY A 203 10.63 -3.98 -1.53
C GLY A 203 10.83 -5.49 -1.53
N LEU A 204 11.99 -5.90 -2.05
CA LEU A 204 12.51 -7.27 -1.98
C LEU A 204 13.77 -7.33 -1.11
N VAL A 205 14.07 -8.49 -0.54
CA VAL A 205 15.24 -8.72 0.31
C VAL A 205 15.98 -9.99 -0.10
N GLY A 206 17.31 -9.97 -0.05
CA GLY A 206 18.19 -11.12 -0.30
C GLY A 206 19.21 -10.85 -1.41
N SER A 207 20.49 -10.95 -1.06
CA SER A 207 21.63 -10.61 -1.95
C SER A 207 21.75 -11.47 -3.21
N GLN A 208 21.20 -12.69 -3.22
CA GLN A 208 21.29 -13.62 -4.35
C GLN A 208 19.90 -13.88 -4.95
N PRO A 209 19.75 -13.94 -6.29
CA PRO A 209 18.45 -14.10 -6.94
C PRO A 209 17.60 -15.27 -6.41
N LYS A 210 18.22 -16.42 -6.13
CA LYS A 210 17.54 -17.62 -5.60
C LYS A 210 17.02 -17.46 -4.16
N ASP A 211 17.61 -16.55 -3.40
CA ASP A 211 17.33 -16.32 -1.98
C ASP A 211 16.42 -15.10 -1.78
N ARG A 212 16.05 -14.40 -2.88
CA ARG A 212 15.15 -13.25 -2.83
C ARG A 212 13.81 -13.61 -2.21
N ARG A 213 13.37 -12.75 -1.31
CA ARG A 213 12.09 -12.80 -0.62
C ARG A 213 11.43 -11.43 -0.64
N ILE A 214 10.16 -11.41 -0.30
CA ILE A 214 9.32 -10.21 -0.28
C ILE A 214 9.26 -9.65 1.14
N TYR A 215 9.41 -8.33 1.26
CA TYR A 215 9.04 -7.61 2.49
C TYR A 215 8.07 -6.45 2.23
N GLY A 216 7.86 -6.04 0.97
CA GLY A 216 6.89 -5.00 0.63
C GLY A 216 5.44 -5.43 0.90
N GLY A 217 4.69 -4.62 1.67
CA GLY A 217 3.32 -4.91 2.07
C GLY A 217 2.31 -4.88 0.92
N GLY A 218 2.53 -4.03 -0.09
CA GLY A 218 1.77 -4.03 -1.34
C GLY A 218 1.89 -5.34 -2.10
N ILE A 219 3.05 -5.98 -2.07
CA ILE A 219 3.26 -7.31 -2.64
C ILE A 219 2.60 -8.37 -1.74
N LEU A 220 2.87 -8.35 -0.43
CA LEU A 220 2.40 -9.34 0.56
C LEU A 220 0.87 -9.38 0.76
N SER A 221 0.16 -8.38 0.25
CA SER A 221 -1.31 -8.29 0.29
C SER A 221 -1.96 -8.43 -1.10
N SER A 222 -1.16 -8.62 -2.15
CA SER A 222 -1.61 -8.77 -3.53
C SER A 222 -1.16 -10.12 -4.10
N PRO A 223 -2.09 -10.99 -4.50
CA PRO A 223 -1.74 -12.30 -5.07
C PRO A 223 -0.94 -12.19 -6.35
N SER A 224 -1.36 -11.29 -7.24
CA SER A 224 -0.74 -11.12 -8.54
C SER A 224 0.71 -10.65 -8.41
N GLU A 225 0.94 -9.68 -7.51
CA GLU A 225 2.28 -9.19 -7.18
C GLU A 225 3.12 -10.24 -6.45
N THR A 226 2.55 -10.96 -5.46
CA THR A 226 3.27 -12.01 -4.72
C THR A 226 3.85 -13.06 -5.67
N ILE A 227 3.10 -13.45 -6.70
CA ILE A 227 3.59 -14.40 -7.69
C ILE A 227 4.57 -13.70 -8.64
N TYR A 228 4.21 -12.56 -9.24
CA TYR A 228 5.00 -11.92 -10.29
C TYR A 228 6.35 -11.41 -9.79
N ALA A 229 6.42 -10.79 -8.61
CA ALA A 229 7.62 -10.12 -8.10
C ALA A 229 8.84 -11.06 -7.98
N LEU A 230 8.64 -12.37 -7.85
CA LEU A 230 9.72 -13.37 -7.77
C LEU A 230 9.75 -14.36 -8.94
N ASP A 231 8.75 -14.35 -9.84
CA ASP A 231 8.68 -15.33 -10.93
C ASP A 231 9.62 -14.93 -12.08
N GLN A 232 10.67 -15.73 -12.26
CA GLN A 232 11.59 -15.63 -13.39
C GLN A 232 11.17 -16.52 -14.58
N THR A 233 10.08 -17.28 -14.43
CA THR A 233 9.46 -18.08 -15.49
C THR A 233 8.20 -17.36 -15.99
N SER A 234 7.75 -17.68 -17.19
CA SER A 234 6.68 -16.94 -17.86
C SER A 234 5.37 -17.02 -17.07
N TYR A 235 5.07 -15.98 -16.30
CA TYR A 235 3.81 -15.81 -15.58
C TYR A 235 2.61 -16.04 -16.53
N ALA A 236 1.78 -17.02 -16.21
CA ALA A 236 0.48 -17.24 -16.84
C ALA A 236 -0.60 -16.51 -16.03
N GLN A 237 -1.00 -15.32 -16.50
CA GLN A 237 -2.12 -14.56 -15.92
C GLN A 237 -3.43 -15.31 -16.12
N PRO A 238 -4.28 -15.46 -15.07
CA PRO A 238 -5.68 -15.82 -15.26
C PRO A 238 -6.35 -14.81 -16.19
N GLU A 239 -7.17 -15.28 -17.12
CA GLU A 239 -7.87 -14.43 -18.12
C GLU A 239 -8.81 -13.39 -17.50
N THR A 240 -9.09 -13.48 -16.20
CA THR A 240 -10.06 -12.66 -15.46
C THR A 240 -9.49 -11.37 -14.88
N GLN A 241 -8.18 -11.08 -15.02
CA GLN A 241 -7.59 -9.85 -14.48
C GLN A 241 -7.89 -8.60 -15.31
N ILE A 242 -8.22 -7.51 -14.60
CA ILE A 242 -8.49 -6.19 -15.18
C ILE A 242 -7.18 -5.44 -15.51
N GLN A 243 -6.07 -5.77 -14.84
CA GLN A 243 -4.79 -5.12 -15.09
C GLN A 243 -4.06 -5.72 -16.31
N PRO A 244 -3.40 -4.88 -17.13
CA PRO A 244 -2.66 -5.36 -18.29
C PRO A 244 -1.54 -6.30 -17.87
N LYS A 245 -1.43 -7.43 -18.59
CA LYS A 245 -0.35 -8.40 -18.38
C LYS A 245 1.02 -7.72 -18.58
N PRO A 246 1.96 -7.86 -17.64
CA PRO A 246 3.32 -7.37 -17.85
C PRO A 246 3.93 -8.04 -19.08
N THR A 247 4.44 -7.22 -20.00
CA THR A 247 5.04 -7.66 -21.27
C THR A 247 6.48 -8.14 -21.10
N GLN A 248 7.05 -7.96 -19.91
CA GLN A 248 8.44 -8.24 -19.56
C GLN A 248 8.53 -8.88 -18.17
N GLN A 249 9.66 -9.55 -17.91
CA GLN A 249 9.99 -10.09 -16.59
C GLN A 249 10.26 -8.94 -15.60
N PRO A 250 10.06 -9.15 -14.28
CA PRO A 250 10.37 -8.14 -13.28
C PRO A 250 11.86 -7.82 -13.29
N GLU A 251 12.22 -6.54 -13.35
CA GLU A 251 13.59 -6.10 -13.20
C GLU A 251 13.92 -5.95 -11.70
N HIS A 252 14.94 -6.67 -11.23
CA HIS A 252 15.40 -6.58 -9.84
C HIS A 252 16.71 -5.82 -9.79
N ARG A 253 16.69 -4.63 -9.18
CA ARG A 253 17.86 -3.75 -9.00
C ARG A 253 18.36 -3.83 -7.57
N ALA A 254 19.67 -3.75 -7.36
CA ALA A 254 20.21 -3.54 -6.02
C ALA A 254 19.73 -2.18 -5.49
N PHE A 255 19.42 -2.10 -4.20
CA PHE A 255 19.00 -0.85 -3.58
C PHE A 255 20.12 0.19 -3.65
N ASP A 256 19.82 1.32 -4.30
CA ASP A 256 20.59 2.55 -4.24
C ASP A 256 19.63 3.71 -3.98
N LEU A 257 19.90 4.49 -2.93
CA LEU A 257 18.97 5.52 -2.48
C LEU A 257 18.73 6.60 -3.54
N LEU A 258 19.78 7.01 -4.27
CA LEU A 258 19.65 8.04 -5.29
C LEU A 258 18.83 7.53 -6.48
N ASP A 259 19.07 6.29 -6.91
CA ASP A 259 18.34 5.68 -8.01
C ASP A 259 16.86 5.45 -7.65
N VAL A 260 16.58 4.97 -6.44
CA VAL A 260 15.21 4.81 -5.92
C VAL A 260 14.45 6.13 -5.96
N LEU A 261 15.07 7.21 -5.47
CA LEU A 261 14.46 8.54 -5.42
C LEU A 261 14.19 9.13 -6.82
N ARG A 262 14.90 8.65 -7.85
CA ARG A 262 14.77 9.11 -9.24
C ARG A 262 13.90 8.21 -10.12
N THR A 263 13.53 7.03 -9.65
CA THR A 263 12.79 6.04 -10.45
C THR A 263 11.28 6.37 -10.50
N PRO A 264 10.68 6.57 -11.68
CA PRO A 264 9.24 6.71 -11.82
C PRO A 264 8.50 5.40 -11.50
N TYR A 265 7.28 5.51 -10.96
CA TYR A 265 6.38 4.37 -10.75
C TYR A 265 4.93 4.75 -11.05
N ARG A 266 4.09 3.72 -11.23
CA ARG A 266 2.64 3.82 -11.38
C ARG A 266 1.96 2.88 -10.39
N ILE A 267 0.85 3.35 -9.83
CA ILE A 267 0.08 2.62 -8.81
C ILE A 267 -0.96 1.66 -9.41
N ASP A 268 -1.27 1.79 -10.70
CA ASP A 268 -2.38 1.13 -11.37
C ASP A 268 -1.95 -0.02 -12.29
N GLN A 269 -0.74 -0.54 -12.08
CA GLN A 269 -0.18 -1.65 -12.84
C GLN A 269 0.78 -2.48 -11.98
N ILE A 270 1.03 -3.72 -12.40
CA ILE A 270 2.10 -4.55 -11.83
C ILE A 270 3.46 -3.86 -12.00
N GLN A 271 4.30 -3.88 -10.96
CA GLN A 271 5.55 -3.13 -10.97
C GLN A 271 6.59 -3.74 -11.93
N PRO A 272 7.18 -2.95 -12.83
CA PRO A 272 8.23 -3.45 -13.71
C PRO A 272 9.61 -3.53 -13.03
N ILE A 273 9.81 -2.75 -11.96
CA ILE A 273 11.09 -2.61 -11.25
C ILE A 273 10.85 -2.83 -9.76
N TYR A 274 11.71 -3.66 -9.14
CA TYR A 274 11.78 -3.86 -7.71
C TYR A 274 13.20 -3.60 -7.24
N TYR A 275 13.34 -2.89 -6.11
CA TYR A 275 14.62 -2.71 -5.46
C TYR A 275 14.83 -3.76 -4.37
N VAL A 276 16.04 -4.30 -4.33
CA VAL A 276 16.44 -5.41 -3.47
C VAL A 276 17.46 -4.92 -2.45
N ILE A 277 17.12 -5.01 -1.16
CA ILE A 277 18.08 -4.84 -0.06
C ILE A 277 18.73 -6.20 0.27
N ASP A 278 19.94 -6.19 0.82
CA ASP A 278 20.64 -7.44 1.12
C ASP A 278 19.99 -8.19 2.29
N GLU A 279 19.67 -7.46 3.35
CA GLU A 279 18.98 -7.94 4.54
C GLU A 279 18.03 -6.87 5.08
N LEU A 280 17.10 -7.25 5.97
CA LEU A 280 16.09 -6.31 6.46
C LEU A 280 16.71 -5.19 7.33
N ASP A 281 17.84 -5.47 7.99
CA ASP A 281 18.56 -4.48 8.79
C ASP A 281 19.23 -3.38 7.94
N THR A 282 19.36 -3.56 6.62
CA THR A 282 19.75 -2.47 5.70
C THR A 282 18.78 -1.27 5.80
N LEU A 283 17.55 -1.46 6.30
CA LEU A 283 16.64 -0.34 6.58
C LEU A 283 17.18 0.60 7.68
N PHE A 284 17.97 0.11 8.64
CA PHE A 284 18.68 0.98 9.60
C PHE A 284 19.74 1.83 8.89
N ASP A 285 20.53 1.22 7.99
CA ASP A 285 21.54 1.96 7.23
C ASP A 285 20.92 3.08 6.39
N ILE A 286 19.72 2.84 5.82
CA ILE A 286 18.97 3.86 5.10
C ILE A 286 18.52 4.97 6.05
N VAL A 287 17.99 4.63 7.23
CA VAL A 287 17.58 5.61 8.25
C VAL A 287 18.74 6.49 8.72
N ASP A 288 19.92 5.90 8.90
CA ASP A 288 21.13 6.59 9.36
C ASP A 288 21.84 7.39 8.24
N SER A 289 21.40 7.25 6.99
CA SER A 289 21.91 8.00 5.84
C SER A 289 21.33 9.42 5.73
N ASP A 290 21.95 10.27 4.91
CA ASP A 290 21.43 11.62 4.62
C ASP A 290 20.31 11.59 3.56
N ILE A 291 19.15 11.03 3.93
CA ILE A 291 18.00 10.90 3.03
C ILE A 291 17.61 12.23 2.40
N MET A 292 17.55 13.31 3.19
CA MET A 292 17.10 14.61 2.68
C MET A 292 18.17 15.29 1.81
N GLY A 293 19.45 15.06 2.07
CA GLY A 293 20.52 15.43 1.14
C GLY A 293 20.38 14.72 -0.21
N THR A 294 20.15 13.40 -0.20
CA THR A 294 19.95 12.63 -1.43
C THR A 294 18.66 13.01 -2.15
N VAL A 295 17.58 13.36 -1.44
CA VAL A 295 16.36 13.94 -2.04
C VAL A 295 16.68 15.21 -2.84
N LYS A 296 17.44 16.14 -2.24
CA LYS A 296 17.84 17.39 -2.94
C LYS A 296 18.73 17.11 -4.14
N GLN A 297 19.63 16.13 -4.03
CA GLN A 297 20.44 15.68 -5.15
C GLN A 297 19.57 15.08 -6.27
N ALA A 298 18.62 14.20 -5.94
CA ALA A 298 17.69 13.60 -6.90
C ALA A 298 16.84 14.66 -7.62
N MET A 299 16.34 15.66 -6.88
CA MET A 299 15.62 16.80 -7.46
C MET A 299 16.49 17.57 -8.48
N SER A 300 17.77 17.76 -8.21
CA SER A 300 18.68 18.47 -9.12
C SER A 300 19.01 17.69 -10.40
N LEU A 301 19.01 16.36 -10.32
CA LEU A 301 19.33 15.47 -11.45
C LEU A 301 18.10 15.10 -12.29
N GLY A 302 16.90 15.37 -11.80
CA GLY A 302 15.65 14.95 -12.42
C GLY A 302 15.40 13.44 -12.32
N LEU A 303 14.20 13.03 -12.75
CA LEU A 303 13.79 11.63 -12.76
C LEU A 303 14.43 10.87 -13.94
N PHE A 304 14.51 9.55 -13.81
CA PHE A 304 14.77 8.69 -14.96
C PHE A 304 13.59 8.65 -15.91
N GLU A 305 13.84 8.20 -17.14
CA GLU A 305 12.78 7.87 -18.09
C GLU A 305 11.91 6.71 -17.55
N PRO A 306 10.57 6.81 -17.63
CA PRO A 306 9.69 5.72 -17.26
C PRO A 306 9.92 4.47 -18.12
N THR A 307 9.86 3.28 -17.51
CA THR A 307 9.90 2.00 -18.24
C THR A 307 8.53 1.55 -18.77
N TYR A 308 7.51 2.37 -18.55
CA TYR A 308 6.13 2.13 -18.96
C TYR A 308 5.65 3.23 -19.92
N PRO A 309 4.73 2.90 -20.85
CA PRO A 309 4.17 3.89 -21.75
C PRO A 309 3.35 4.95 -21.00
N GLU A 310 3.29 6.16 -21.56
CA GLU A 310 2.42 7.23 -21.10
C GLU A 310 0.96 6.77 -21.07
N LYS A 311 0.17 7.27 -20.12
CA LYS A 311 -1.28 6.99 -20.10
C LYS A 311 -1.89 7.53 -21.39
N SER A 312 -2.50 6.63 -22.18
CA SER A 312 -3.41 7.05 -23.24
C SER A 312 -4.61 7.74 -22.57
N HIS A 313 -4.84 9.01 -22.91
CA HIS A 313 -5.95 9.82 -22.41
C HIS A 313 -7.30 9.33 -22.96
#